data_AF-A0A8C2BNY6-F1
#
_entry.id   AF-A0A8C2BNY6-F1
#
_cell.length_a   1.000
_cell.length_b   1.000
_cell.length_c   1.000
_cell.angle_alpha   90.00
_cell.angle_beta   90.00
_cell.angle_gamma   90.00
#
_symmetry.space_group_name_H-M   'P 1'
#
loop_
_entity.id
_entity.type
_entity.pdbx_description
1 polymer ?
#
loop_
_entity_poly.entity_id
_entity_poly.type
_entity_poly.pdbx_seq_one_letter_code
_entity_poly.pdbx_strand_id
1 'polypeptide(L)'
;MIGSDLIKTVRGKMKIVEEPNTFGLNNQLLSQNSRLQAKISPSPVSGPPHLHRLAGKCFNYIEATYKYVFCPFHNVTQHEQSFRWNAYSGILGIWQEWEIQNNTFTGMWMREGDSCGNKNRQTKVLLVCGNSSKLVSVSEPQTCVYSLTFETPLVCHSHSLLVYPVLSEALQKEWDEIAQARYEDLITEQGYNKLLRELFEEAGLLRKAQQPKAEKSATPLTHKSLEQCTQDFEKQRAEIERLQSLLTQHNISYQTTTGETRVHFTRAHQKSPQMTECIKSNLC
;
A
#
# COMPACT_ATOMS: atom_id res chain seq x y z
N MET A 1 -24.71 78.94 44.48
CA MET A 1 -23.52 78.06 44.44
C MET A 1 -23.83 76.84 45.27
N ILE A 2 -23.76 75.65 44.65
CA ILE A 2 -23.67 74.30 45.25
C ILE A 2 -24.94 73.89 46.03
N GLY A 3 -25.71 72.85 45.72
CA GLY A 3 -25.44 71.60 45.01
C GLY A 3 -26.14 70.51 45.84
N SER A 4 -27.35 70.11 45.45
CA SER A 4 -28.12 69.03 46.09
C SER A 4 -28.14 67.81 45.16
N ASP A 5 -27.16 66.92 45.35
CA ASP A 5 -27.10 65.66 44.63
C ASP A 5 -28.09 64.65 45.22
N LEU A 6 -29.16 64.43 44.46
CA LEU A 6 -30.16 63.39 44.65
C LEU A 6 -29.59 62.05 44.13
N ILE A 7 -29.29 61.11 45.04
CA ILE A 7 -28.92 59.75 44.68
C ILE A 7 -30.14 59.04 44.06
N LYS A 8 -30.15 58.90 42.73
CA LYS A 8 -31.09 58.03 42.00
C LYS A 8 -30.45 56.67 41.77
N THR A 9 -30.94 55.66 42.49
CA THR A 9 -30.71 54.24 42.17
C THR A 9 -31.48 53.89 40.90
N VAL A 10 -30.79 53.68 39.78
CA VAL A 10 -31.39 53.13 38.56
C VAL A 10 -31.17 51.62 38.52
N ARG A 11 -32.25 50.89 38.75
CA ARG A 11 -32.37 49.45 38.57
C ARG A 11 -32.45 49.15 37.07
N GLY A 12 -31.30 49.01 36.41
CA GLY A 12 -31.21 48.63 35.00
C GLY A 12 -31.44 47.13 34.81
N LYS A 13 -32.50 46.76 34.08
CA LYS A 13 -32.68 45.40 33.56
C LYS A 13 -31.54 45.10 32.58
N MET A 14 -30.66 44.16 32.91
CA MET A 14 -29.71 43.60 31.95
C MET A 14 -30.51 42.81 30.90
N LYS A 15 -30.47 43.28 29.65
CA LYS A 15 -30.94 42.53 28.49
C LYS A 15 -29.70 41.83 27.92
N ILE A 16 -29.76 40.51 27.83
CA ILE A 16 -28.71 39.69 27.20
C ILE A 16 -28.49 40.23 25.79
N VAL A 17 -27.25 40.60 25.49
CA VAL A 17 -26.83 40.96 24.14
C VAL A 17 -26.66 39.65 23.40
N GLU A 18 -27.65 39.28 22.60
CA GLU A 18 -27.43 38.30 21.53
C GLU A 18 -26.37 38.88 20.59
N GLU A 19 -25.28 38.15 20.40
CA GLU A 19 -24.23 38.50 19.47
C GLU A 19 -24.84 38.69 18.08
N PRO A 20 -24.52 39.78 17.36
CA PRO A 20 -25.09 40.01 16.05
C PRO A 20 -24.46 39.02 15.08
N ASN A 21 -25.22 37.98 14.73
CA ASN A 21 -25.02 37.20 13.50
C ASN A 21 -25.12 38.15 12.31
N THR A 22 -24.00 38.77 11.94
CA THR A 22 -23.90 39.64 10.78
C THR A 22 -23.28 38.83 9.65
N PHE A 23 -24.17 38.45 8.73
CA PHE A 23 -23.89 37.85 7.45
C PHE A 23 -22.93 38.72 6.61
N GLY A 24 -21.99 38.04 5.95
CA GLY A 24 -21.62 38.37 4.57
C GLY A 24 -20.55 39.46 4.36
N LEU A 25 -19.29 39.10 4.59
CA LEU A 25 -18.20 39.54 3.71
C LEU A 25 -17.17 38.41 3.60
N ASN A 26 -16.93 37.97 2.36
CA ASN A 26 -16.06 36.87 1.98
C ASN A 26 -14.63 37.08 2.48
N ASN A 27 -14.30 36.52 3.64
CA ASN A 27 -12.91 36.28 4.02
C ASN A 27 -12.45 34.96 3.39
N GLN A 28 -12.39 34.94 2.06
CA GLN A 28 -11.73 33.87 1.28
C GLN A 28 -10.19 33.95 1.35
N LEU A 29 -9.62 34.78 2.23
CA LEU A 29 -8.19 35.12 2.21
C LEU A 29 -7.42 34.79 3.50
N LEU A 30 -8.00 34.02 4.43
CA LEU A 30 -7.27 33.52 5.61
C LEU A 30 -7.53 32.04 5.97
N SER A 31 -8.27 31.28 5.14
CA SER A 31 -8.36 29.81 5.26
C SER A 31 -7.44 29.10 4.28
N GLN A 32 -6.27 29.67 3.95
CA GLN A 32 -5.19 28.89 3.38
C GLN A 32 -4.54 28.04 4.48
N ASN A 33 -5.32 27.12 5.06
CA ASN A 33 -4.72 25.86 5.46
C ASN A 33 -4.18 25.29 4.15
N SER A 34 -2.87 25.38 3.94
CA SER A 34 -2.18 24.70 2.86
C SER A 34 -2.54 23.23 2.94
N ARG A 35 -3.60 22.83 2.23
CA ARG A 35 -4.08 21.45 2.21
C ARG A 35 -2.92 20.64 1.71
N LEU A 36 -2.36 19.78 2.57
CA LEU A 36 -1.21 18.97 2.23
C LEU A 36 -1.47 18.26 0.90
N GLN A 37 -0.63 18.52 -0.09
CA GLN A 37 -0.78 17.93 -1.42
C GLN A 37 0.14 16.73 -1.53
N ALA A 38 -0.46 15.56 -1.66
CA ALA A 38 0.28 14.33 -1.89
C ALA A 38 0.95 14.37 -3.28
N LYS A 39 2.22 13.96 -3.34
CA LYS A 39 2.98 13.89 -4.61
C LYS A 39 2.43 12.82 -5.57
N ILE A 40 1.79 11.80 -5.01
CA ILE A 40 1.19 10.69 -5.74
C ILE A 40 -0.17 10.34 -5.13
N SER A 41 -1.01 9.67 -5.91
CA SER A 41 -2.24 9.05 -5.40
C SER A 41 -1.92 7.79 -4.59
N PRO A 42 -2.72 7.48 -3.56
CA PRO A 42 -2.61 6.19 -2.87
C PRO A 42 -2.95 5.04 -3.81
N SER A 43 -2.38 3.87 -3.53
CA SER A 43 -2.78 2.63 -4.19
C SER A 43 -4.28 2.35 -3.95
N PRO A 44 -4.93 1.56 -4.83
CA PRO A 44 -6.28 1.07 -4.55
C PRO A 44 -6.37 0.36 -3.19
N VAL A 45 -7.57 0.36 -2.61
CA VAL A 45 -7.84 -0.43 -1.40
C VAL A 45 -7.70 -1.92 -1.76
N SER A 46 -6.79 -2.62 -1.11
CA SER A 46 -6.51 -4.05 -1.32
C SER A 46 -6.25 -4.74 0.01
N GLY A 47 -6.09 -6.06 0.01
CA GLY A 47 -5.88 -6.85 1.23
C GLY A 47 -7.18 -7.27 1.93
N PRO A 48 -7.12 -7.60 3.23
CA PRO A 48 -8.23 -8.27 3.92
C PRO A 48 -9.56 -7.49 3.85
N PRO A 49 -10.65 -8.09 3.32
CA PRO A 49 -11.92 -7.38 3.08
C PRO A 49 -12.52 -6.72 4.33
N HIS A 50 -12.38 -7.34 5.49
CA HIS A 50 -12.91 -6.80 6.75
C HIS A 50 -12.21 -5.50 7.17
N LEU A 51 -11.00 -5.21 6.68
CA LEU A 51 -10.30 -3.94 6.93
C LEU A 51 -10.78 -2.81 6.02
N HIS A 52 -11.45 -3.10 4.89
CA HIS A 52 -11.90 -2.08 3.95
C HIS A 52 -12.85 -1.05 4.59
N ARG A 53 -13.56 -1.45 5.65
CA ARG A 53 -14.42 -0.56 6.46
C ARG A 53 -13.69 0.56 7.22
N LEU A 54 -12.35 0.51 7.23
CA LEU A 54 -11.49 1.56 7.77
C LEU A 54 -11.14 2.62 6.71
N ALA A 55 -11.33 2.31 5.41
CA ALA A 55 -11.12 3.29 4.35
C ALA A 55 -12.06 4.49 4.53
N GLY A 56 -11.52 5.69 4.35
CA GLY A 56 -12.24 6.95 4.56
C GLY A 56 -12.40 7.37 6.03
N LYS A 57 -11.93 6.57 6.99
CA LYS A 57 -11.85 6.97 8.40
C LYS A 57 -10.43 7.43 8.72
N CYS A 58 -10.31 8.34 9.68
CA CYS A 58 -9.02 8.85 10.14
C CYS A 58 -8.94 8.82 11.66
N PHE A 59 -7.76 8.45 12.16
CA PHE A 59 -7.48 8.25 13.57
C PHE A 59 -6.34 9.15 13.99
N ASN A 60 -6.53 9.85 15.11
CA ASN A 60 -5.60 10.86 15.58
C ASN A 60 -4.84 10.35 16.80
N TYR A 61 -3.57 10.69 16.91
CA TYR A 61 -2.76 10.50 18.11
C TYR A 61 -1.96 11.77 18.37
N ILE A 62 -1.96 12.24 19.61
CA ILE A 62 -1.23 13.45 20.00
C ILE A 62 -0.12 13.01 20.94
N GLU A 63 1.11 13.39 20.58
CA GLU A 63 2.29 13.14 21.40
C GLU A 63 3.13 14.42 21.46
N ALA A 64 3.37 14.89 22.68
CA ALA A 64 3.97 16.19 22.94
C ALA A 64 3.28 17.31 22.13
N THR A 65 3.99 17.96 21.20
CA THR A 65 3.49 19.06 20.38
C THR A 65 3.00 18.63 19.01
N TYR A 66 2.98 17.33 18.68
CA TYR A 66 2.62 16.84 17.36
C TYR A 66 1.33 16.02 17.40
N LYS A 67 0.44 16.32 16.44
CA LYS A 67 -0.74 15.52 16.13
C LYS A 67 -0.46 14.70 14.88
N TYR A 68 -0.51 13.39 15.02
CA TYR A 68 -0.43 12.42 13.94
C TYR A 68 -1.83 12.02 13.53
N VAL A 69 -2.08 11.94 12.22
CA VAL A 69 -3.35 11.50 11.66
C VAL A 69 -3.07 10.36 10.69
N PHE A 70 -3.64 9.20 10.97
CA PHE A 70 -3.59 8.04 10.10
C PHE A 70 -4.96 7.79 9.48
N CYS A 71 -5.03 7.80 8.16
CA CYS A 71 -6.19 7.40 7.39
C CYS A 71 -5.84 6.11 6.63
N PRO A 72 -6.29 4.93 7.08
CA PRO A 72 -6.05 3.66 6.41
C PRO A 72 -6.38 3.73 4.92
N PHE A 73 -5.51 3.16 4.09
CA PHE A 73 -5.59 3.18 2.62
C PHE A 73 -5.49 4.57 1.96
N HIS A 74 -5.10 5.61 2.71
CA HIS A 74 -4.92 6.95 2.17
C HIS A 74 -3.53 7.52 2.48
N ASN A 75 -3.32 8.10 3.67
CA ASN A 75 -2.04 8.69 4.05
C ASN A 75 -1.86 8.75 5.58
N VAL A 76 -0.64 9.09 5.99
CA VAL A 76 -0.28 9.49 7.35
C VAL A 76 0.23 10.92 7.30
N THR A 77 -0.30 11.79 8.16
CA THR A 77 0.16 13.19 8.27
C THR A 77 0.58 13.52 9.69
N GLN A 78 1.45 14.53 9.79
CA GLN A 78 1.90 15.12 11.04
C GLN A 78 1.57 16.61 11.03
N HIS A 79 1.04 17.10 12.13
CA HIS A 79 0.71 18.50 12.34
C HIS A 79 1.25 18.97 13.68
N GLU A 80 2.20 19.90 13.67
CA GLU A 80 2.61 20.62 14.86
C GLU A 80 1.44 21.44 15.41
N GLN A 81 1.18 21.33 16.71
CA GLN A 81 0.07 21.98 17.41
C GLN A 81 0.48 23.31 18.07
N SER A 82 1.68 23.83 17.77
CA SER A 82 2.14 25.10 18.32
C SER A 82 1.41 26.29 17.68
N PHE A 83 1.21 27.37 18.42
CA PHE A 83 0.59 28.61 17.91
C PHE A 83 1.53 29.44 17.03
N ARG A 84 2.54 28.82 16.41
CA ARG A 84 3.48 29.50 15.53
C ARG A 84 2.83 29.68 14.16
N TRP A 85 3.06 30.83 13.54
CA TRP A 85 2.58 31.13 12.19
C TRP A 85 3.16 30.17 11.12
N ASN A 86 4.29 29.51 11.43
CA ASN A 86 4.99 28.56 10.57
C ASN A 86 5.06 27.15 11.17
N ALA A 87 4.04 26.73 11.92
CA ALA A 87 3.96 25.38 12.49
C ALA A 87 4.09 24.31 11.38
N TYR A 88 4.93 23.30 11.61
CA TYR A 88 5.16 22.26 10.60
C TYR A 88 3.89 21.43 10.36
N SER A 89 3.57 21.18 9.09
CA SER A 89 2.58 20.19 8.69
C SER A 89 3.11 19.44 7.47
N GLY A 90 3.01 18.12 7.48
CA GLY A 90 3.54 17.31 6.39
C GLY A 90 2.98 15.91 6.29
N ILE A 91 3.20 15.28 5.14
CA ILE A 91 2.82 13.91 4.83
C ILE A 91 3.99 12.99 5.20
N LEU A 92 3.76 12.03 6.10
CA LEU A 92 4.75 11.03 6.52
C LEU A 92 4.73 9.77 5.65
N GLY A 93 3.70 9.60 4.84
CA GLY A 93 3.57 8.53 3.86
C GLY A 93 2.18 8.44 3.26
N ILE A 94 2.09 7.81 2.10
CA ILE A 94 0.87 7.58 1.32
C ILE A 94 0.73 6.06 1.16
N TRP A 95 -0.48 5.53 1.28
CA TRP A 95 -0.73 4.09 1.14
C TRP A 95 -0.18 3.54 -0.17
N GLN A 96 0.66 2.50 -0.09
CA GLN A 96 1.27 1.87 -1.27
C GLN A 96 1.11 0.36 -1.30
N GLU A 97 1.51 -0.34 -0.23
CA GLU A 97 1.60 -1.80 -0.23
C GLU A 97 1.51 -2.38 1.17
N TRP A 98 1.20 -3.67 1.24
CA TRP A 98 1.27 -4.45 2.45
C TRP A 98 2.71 -4.90 2.75
N GLU A 99 3.00 -5.13 4.03
CA GLU A 99 4.09 -5.97 4.45
C GLU A 99 3.56 -7.38 4.71
N ILE A 100 4.17 -8.37 4.08
CA ILE A 100 3.81 -9.77 4.22
C ILE A 100 5.03 -10.53 4.74
N GLN A 101 4.85 -11.27 5.83
CA GLN A 101 5.86 -12.18 6.38
C GLN A 101 5.18 -13.50 6.69
N ASN A 102 5.82 -14.62 6.33
CA ASN A 102 5.29 -15.97 6.56
C ASN A 102 3.82 -16.10 6.12
N ASN A 103 3.48 -15.60 4.92
CA ASN A 103 2.13 -15.66 4.35
C ASN A 103 1.04 -14.95 5.17
N THR A 104 1.43 -14.02 6.05
CA THR A 104 0.54 -13.18 6.85
C THR A 104 0.82 -11.69 6.65
N PHE A 105 -0.24 -10.89 6.67
CA PHE A 105 -0.14 -9.43 6.66
C PHE A 105 0.39 -8.96 8.02
N THR A 106 1.55 -8.30 8.06
CA THR A 106 2.16 -7.80 9.30
C THR A 106 2.03 -6.29 9.45
N GLY A 107 1.85 -5.56 8.36
CA GLY A 107 1.72 -4.11 8.40
C GLY A 107 1.41 -3.47 7.07
N MET A 108 1.22 -2.15 7.11
CA MET A 108 0.95 -1.31 5.95
C MET A 108 2.15 -0.38 5.71
N TRP A 109 2.71 -0.40 4.50
CA TRP A 109 3.74 0.53 4.09
C TRP A 109 3.11 1.77 3.44
N MET A 110 3.31 2.90 4.12
CA MET A 110 2.95 4.22 3.64
C MET A 110 4.23 4.89 3.12
N ARG A 111 4.37 5.11 1.81
CA ARG A 111 5.61 5.63 1.19
C ARG A 111 5.38 6.96 0.49
N GLU A 112 6.45 7.53 -0.08
CA GLU A 112 6.38 8.75 -0.91
C GLU A 112 5.77 9.96 -0.19
N GLY A 113 6.06 10.10 1.11
CA GLY A 113 5.74 11.31 1.86
C GLY A 113 6.57 12.52 1.43
N ASP A 114 6.55 13.55 2.26
CA ASP A 114 7.29 14.77 2.01
C ASP A 114 8.80 14.52 1.95
N SER A 115 9.50 15.38 1.20
CA SER A 115 10.94 15.25 1.03
C SER A 115 11.67 15.42 2.37
N CYS A 116 12.70 14.61 2.58
CA CYS A 116 13.49 14.56 3.79
C CYS A 116 14.94 14.23 3.43
N GLY A 117 15.69 15.29 3.06
CA GLY A 117 17.03 15.16 2.49
C GLY A 117 16.99 14.38 1.16
N ASN A 118 17.69 13.24 1.11
CA ASN A 118 17.84 12.43 -0.10
C ASN A 118 16.75 11.37 -0.28
N LYS A 119 15.76 11.32 0.61
CA LYS A 119 14.67 10.34 0.57
C LYS A 119 13.34 10.98 0.92
N ASN A 120 12.24 10.34 0.53
CA ASN A 120 10.91 10.73 0.98
C ASN A 120 10.63 10.09 2.34
N ARG A 121 9.84 10.77 3.18
CA ARG A 121 9.34 10.18 4.42
C ARG A 121 8.52 8.92 4.10
N GLN A 122 8.66 7.91 4.96
CA GLN A 122 7.91 6.68 4.89
C GLN A 122 7.50 6.22 6.28
N THR A 123 6.36 5.56 6.37
CA THR A 123 5.78 5.09 7.62
C THR A 123 5.36 3.65 7.50
N LYS A 124 5.78 2.82 8.45
CA LYS A 124 5.29 1.46 8.64
C LYS A 124 4.21 1.46 9.71
N VAL A 125 2.99 1.06 9.36
CA VAL A 125 1.89 0.92 10.32
C VAL A 125 1.74 -0.55 10.69
N LEU A 126 1.95 -0.86 11.95
CA LEU A 126 1.72 -2.18 12.55
C LEU A 126 0.27 -2.29 12.99
N LEU A 127 -0.39 -3.38 12.61
CA LEU A 127 -1.77 -3.67 13.03
C LEU A 127 -1.74 -4.58 14.25
N VAL A 128 -2.36 -4.15 15.35
CA VAL A 128 -2.38 -4.91 16.61
C VAL A 128 -3.83 -5.12 17.06
N CYS A 129 -4.10 -6.28 17.65
CA CYS A 129 -5.40 -6.55 18.25
C CYS A 129 -5.67 -5.59 19.41
N GLY A 130 -6.83 -4.95 19.41
CA GLY A 130 -7.26 -4.08 20.50
C GLY A 130 -8.78 -3.94 20.53
N ASN A 131 -9.30 -3.39 21.63
CA ASN A 131 -10.76 -3.30 21.85
C ASN A 131 -11.43 -2.23 20.97
N SER A 132 -10.67 -1.26 20.46
CA SER A 132 -11.17 -0.19 19.61
C SER A 132 -10.16 0.16 18.51
N SER A 133 -10.65 0.80 17.45
CA SER A 133 -9.78 1.27 16.36
C SER A 133 -9.15 2.61 16.73
N LYS A 134 -7.84 2.64 17.00
CA LYS A 134 -7.12 3.85 17.42
C LYS A 134 -5.62 3.74 17.15
N LEU A 135 -4.97 4.88 16.94
CA LEU A 135 -3.52 4.97 17.01
C LEU A 135 -3.07 4.96 18.47
N VAL A 136 -2.04 4.17 18.77
CA VAL A 136 -1.56 3.93 20.15
C VAL A 136 -0.18 4.51 20.37
N SER A 137 0.69 4.40 19.37
CA SER A 137 2.06 4.91 19.48
C SER A 137 2.60 5.32 18.12
N VAL A 138 3.54 6.26 18.17
CA VAL A 138 4.31 6.75 17.03
C VAL A 138 5.77 6.77 17.45
N SER A 139 6.67 6.39 16.55
CA SER A 139 8.12 6.50 16.76
C SER A 139 8.83 6.78 15.44
N GLU A 140 10.02 7.37 15.52
CA GLU A 140 10.92 7.58 14.39
C GLU A 140 12.20 6.75 14.60
N PRO A 141 12.16 5.42 14.36
CA PRO A 141 13.31 4.55 14.60
C PRO A 141 14.53 4.89 13.74
N GLN A 142 14.32 5.48 12.56
CA GLN A 142 15.38 6.03 11.72
C GLN A 142 14.91 7.35 11.14
N THR A 143 15.82 8.28 10.87
CA THR A 143 15.48 9.59 10.30
C THR A 143 14.62 9.44 9.04
N CYS A 144 13.48 10.13 9.00
CA CYS A 144 12.45 10.07 7.96
C CYS A 144 11.71 8.72 7.82
N VAL A 145 11.89 7.78 8.75
CA VAL A 145 11.22 6.47 8.77
C VAL A 145 10.46 6.34 10.07
N TYR A 146 9.15 6.33 9.97
CA TYR A 146 8.25 6.29 11.11
C TYR A 146 7.68 4.89 11.30
N SER A 147 7.38 4.55 12.55
CA SER A 147 6.64 3.35 12.91
C SER A 147 5.43 3.73 13.77
N LEU A 148 4.25 3.34 13.31
CA LEU A 148 2.96 3.57 13.96
C LEU A 148 2.40 2.24 14.45
N THR A 149 1.82 2.23 15.64
CA THR A 149 1.02 1.10 16.12
C THR A 149 -0.45 1.46 16.09
N PHE A 150 -1.23 0.73 15.30
CA PHE A 150 -2.66 0.90 15.17
C PHE A 150 -3.40 -0.30 15.75
N GLU A 151 -4.13 -0.07 16.83
CA GLU A 151 -5.01 -1.07 17.44
C GLU A 151 -6.33 -1.14 16.70
N THR A 152 -6.86 -2.35 16.48
CA THR A 152 -8.23 -2.55 15.98
C THR A 152 -8.76 -3.95 16.35
N PRO A 153 -10.06 -4.09 16.67
CA PRO A 153 -10.65 -5.41 16.93
C PRO A 153 -10.72 -6.28 15.68
N LEU A 154 -10.56 -5.68 14.50
CA LEU A 154 -10.66 -6.34 13.21
C LEU A 154 -9.51 -7.32 12.94
N VAL A 155 -8.41 -7.23 13.70
CA VAL A 155 -7.24 -8.10 13.54
C VAL A 155 -7.03 -9.08 14.71
N CYS A 156 -8.03 -9.22 15.59
CA CYS A 156 -7.92 -10.07 16.78
C CYS A 156 -8.10 -11.57 16.52
N HIS A 157 -8.74 -11.94 15.42
CA HIS A 157 -8.94 -13.34 15.08
C HIS A 157 -7.63 -13.93 14.53
N SER A 158 -7.26 -15.15 14.93
CA SER A 158 -5.99 -15.78 14.50
C SER A 158 -5.81 -15.81 12.97
N HIS A 159 -6.92 -15.94 12.25
CA HIS A 159 -6.93 -16.04 10.78
C HIS A 159 -7.27 -14.73 10.06
N SER A 160 -7.39 -13.59 10.75
CA SER A 160 -7.78 -12.32 10.09
C SER A 160 -6.69 -11.80 9.15
N LEU A 161 -5.42 -12.14 9.38
CA LEU A 161 -4.30 -11.60 8.62
C LEU A 161 -3.66 -12.61 7.67
N LEU A 162 -4.34 -13.72 7.36
CA LEU A 162 -3.83 -14.68 6.38
C LEU A 162 -3.96 -14.13 4.96
N VAL A 163 -2.92 -14.33 4.14
CA VAL A 163 -2.92 -13.86 2.74
C VAL A 163 -3.77 -14.77 1.85
N TYR A 164 -3.65 -16.09 1.98
CA TYR A 164 -4.31 -17.05 1.09
C TYR A 164 -5.82 -16.81 0.93
N PRO A 165 -6.62 -16.63 2.00
CA PRO A 165 -8.07 -16.40 1.87
C PRO A 165 -8.46 -15.06 1.25
N VAL A 166 -7.51 -14.12 1.14
CA VAL A 166 -7.73 -12.79 0.56
C VAL A 166 -7.56 -12.79 -0.96
N LEU A 167 -6.84 -13.79 -1.50
CA LEU A 167 -6.58 -13.92 -2.93
C LEU A 167 -7.83 -14.36 -3.69
N SER A 168 -7.88 -14.04 -4.99
CA SER A 168 -8.90 -14.56 -5.89
C SER A 168 -8.75 -16.07 -6.09
N GLU A 169 -9.80 -16.76 -6.51
CA GLU A 169 -9.77 -18.21 -6.77
C GLU A 169 -8.66 -18.61 -7.77
N ALA A 170 -8.44 -17.78 -8.79
CA ALA A 170 -7.37 -17.99 -9.77
C ALA A 170 -5.98 -17.93 -9.12
N LEU A 171 -5.73 -16.93 -8.28
CA LEU A 171 -4.46 -16.75 -7.58
C LEU A 171 -4.27 -17.78 -6.46
N GLN A 172 -5.36 -18.23 -5.80
CA GLN A 172 -5.29 -19.34 -4.85
C GLN A 172 -4.85 -20.63 -5.55
N LYS A 173 -5.40 -20.92 -6.73
CA LYS A 173 -5.00 -22.08 -7.52
C LYS A 173 -3.53 -22.00 -7.96
N GLU A 174 -3.08 -20.83 -8.38
CA GLU A 174 -1.67 -20.61 -8.74
C GLU A 174 -0.75 -20.81 -7.52
N TRP A 175 -1.15 -20.32 -6.34
CA TRP A 175 -0.44 -20.61 -5.11
C TRP A 175 -0.37 -22.11 -4.84
N ASP A 176 -1.49 -22.83 -4.94
CA ASP A 176 -1.53 -24.28 -4.71
C ASP A 176 -0.55 -25.02 -5.64
N GLU A 177 -0.45 -24.60 -6.91
CA GLU A 177 0.51 -25.14 -7.88
C GLU A 177 1.97 -24.84 -7.48
N ILE A 178 2.26 -23.61 -7.04
CA ILE A 178 3.59 -23.21 -6.54
C ILE A 178 3.97 -24.02 -5.29
N ALA A 179 3.03 -24.20 -4.35
CA ALA A 179 3.24 -24.99 -3.14
C ALA A 179 3.47 -26.48 -3.45
N GLN A 180 2.67 -27.05 -4.36
CA GLN A 180 2.86 -28.42 -4.85
C GLN A 180 4.24 -28.60 -5.48
N ALA A 181 4.66 -27.66 -6.34
CA ALA A 181 5.97 -27.71 -6.98
C ALA A 181 7.13 -27.66 -5.95
N ARG A 182 6.95 -26.90 -4.86
CA ARG A 182 7.93 -26.87 -3.76
C ARG A 182 7.96 -28.19 -3.00
N TYR A 183 6.80 -28.79 -2.73
CA TYR A 183 6.68 -30.08 -2.05
C TYR A 183 7.29 -31.24 -2.86
N GLU A 184 7.13 -31.20 -4.18
CA GLU A 184 7.73 -32.16 -5.12
C GLU A 184 9.21 -31.87 -5.43
N ASP A 185 9.84 -30.92 -4.71
CA ASP A 185 11.21 -30.46 -4.89
C ASP A 185 11.56 -30.04 -6.34
N LEU A 186 10.56 -29.62 -7.12
CA LEU A 186 10.72 -29.11 -8.48
C LEU A 186 11.27 -27.68 -8.50
N ILE A 187 11.10 -26.95 -7.40
CA ILE A 187 11.61 -25.59 -7.21
C ILE A 187 12.34 -25.46 -5.88
N THR A 188 13.34 -24.58 -5.84
CA THR A 188 14.07 -24.24 -4.61
C THR A 188 13.23 -23.33 -3.71
N GLU A 189 13.64 -23.18 -2.45
CA GLU A 189 13.02 -22.22 -1.51
C GLU A 189 13.09 -20.77 -2.03
N GLN A 190 14.21 -20.39 -2.65
CA GLN A 190 14.31 -19.09 -3.33
C GLN A 190 13.32 -18.96 -4.49
N GLY A 191 13.14 -20.03 -5.29
CA GLY A 191 12.18 -20.08 -6.37
C GLY A 191 10.75 -19.92 -5.86
N TYR A 192 10.39 -20.65 -4.81
CA TYR A 192 9.09 -20.54 -4.13
C TYR A 192 8.80 -19.12 -3.65
N ASN A 193 9.74 -18.51 -2.91
CA ASN A 193 9.60 -17.15 -2.40
C ASN A 193 9.49 -16.11 -3.52
N LYS A 194 10.21 -16.30 -4.62
CA LYS A 194 10.13 -15.43 -5.80
C LYS A 194 8.76 -15.52 -6.47
N LEU A 195 8.26 -16.72 -6.73
CA LEU A 195 6.96 -16.94 -7.36
C LEU A 195 5.81 -16.39 -6.50
N LEU A 196 5.84 -16.63 -5.18
CA LEU A 196 4.85 -16.05 -4.27
C LEU A 196 4.89 -14.52 -4.28
N ARG A 197 6.07 -13.92 -4.36
CA ARG A 197 6.19 -12.48 -4.45
C ARG A 197 5.54 -11.93 -5.73
N GLU A 198 5.80 -12.56 -6.88
CA GLU A 198 5.17 -12.20 -8.16
C GLU A 198 3.64 -12.32 -8.08
N LEU A 199 3.15 -13.39 -7.46
CA LEU A 199 1.72 -13.60 -7.19
C LEU A 199 1.12 -12.48 -6.32
N PHE A 200 1.82 -12.03 -5.27
CA PHE A 200 1.35 -10.92 -4.43
C PHE A 200 1.40 -9.55 -5.13
N GLU A 201 2.35 -9.36 -6.05
CA GLU A 201 2.39 -8.19 -6.92
C GLU A 201 1.22 -8.19 -7.91
N GLU A 202 0.84 -9.34 -8.47
CA GLU A 202 -0.35 -9.51 -9.32
C GLU A 202 -1.65 -9.26 -8.54
N ALA A 203 -1.71 -9.73 -7.29
CA ALA A 203 -2.83 -9.49 -6.39
C ALA A 203 -2.97 -8.01 -5.95
N GLY A 204 -2.04 -7.13 -6.31
CA GLY A 204 -2.02 -5.73 -5.87
C GLY A 204 -1.77 -5.58 -4.36
N LEU A 205 -1.15 -6.59 -3.73
CA LEU A 205 -0.78 -6.56 -2.31
C LEU A 205 0.60 -5.95 -2.12
N LEU A 206 1.52 -6.20 -3.07
CA LEU A 206 2.87 -5.63 -3.08
C LEU A 206 3.05 -4.65 -4.24
N ARG A 207 3.89 -3.64 -4.05
CA ARG A 207 4.31 -2.75 -5.14
C ARG A 207 5.33 -3.49 -5.99
N LYS A 208 5.11 -3.53 -7.31
CA LYS A 208 6.13 -3.99 -8.27
C LYS A 208 7.42 -3.21 -8.04
N ALA A 209 8.52 -3.91 -7.82
CA ALA A 209 9.81 -3.26 -7.62
C ALA A 209 10.10 -2.32 -8.79
N GLN A 210 10.17 -1.01 -8.52
CA GLN A 210 10.78 -0.10 -9.47
C GLN A 210 12.25 -0.48 -9.53
N GLN A 211 12.64 -1.20 -10.58
CA GLN A 211 14.05 -1.30 -10.89
C GLN A 211 14.61 0.13 -10.94
N PRO A 212 15.81 0.39 -10.40
CA PRO A 212 16.45 1.68 -10.59
C PRO A 212 16.37 2.01 -12.08
N LYS A 213 15.91 3.22 -12.41
CA LYS A 213 16.00 3.77 -13.75
C LYS A 213 17.49 3.86 -14.11
N ALA A 214 18.08 2.73 -14.51
CA ALA A 214 19.02 2.77 -15.60
C ALA A 214 18.26 3.46 -16.73
N GLU A 215 18.86 4.49 -17.30
CA GLU A 215 18.42 5.10 -18.55
C GLU A 215 18.28 3.98 -19.58
N LYS A 216 17.11 3.34 -19.63
CA LYS A 216 16.63 2.70 -20.83
C LYS A 216 16.27 3.88 -21.71
N SER A 217 17.26 4.33 -22.47
CA SER A 217 17.00 4.85 -23.80
C SER A 217 16.06 3.86 -24.46
N ALA A 218 14.77 4.16 -24.41
CA ALA A 218 13.80 3.59 -25.32
C ALA A 218 14.16 4.17 -26.69
N THR A 219 15.26 3.67 -27.27
CA THR A 219 15.40 3.66 -28.71
C THR A 219 14.30 2.73 -29.18
N PRO A 220 13.33 3.21 -29.99
CA PRO A 220 12.53 2.29 -30.78
C PRO A 220 13.53 1.40 -31.53
N LEU A 221 13.33 0.09 -31.53
CA LEU A 221 14.06 -0.81 -32.43
C LEU A 221 13.60 -0.49 -33.86
N THR A 222 14.07 0.62 -34.40
CA THR A 222 13.98 0.91 -35.83
C THR A 222 15.13 0.15 -36.48
N HIS A 223 14.81 -0.98 -37.10
CA HIS A 223 15.74 -1.65 -38.00
C HIS A 223 16.20 -0.62 -39.04
N LYS A 224 17.52 -0.43 -39.18
CA LYS A 224 18.09 0.64 -40.02
C LYS A 224 17.86 0.43 -41.53
N SER A 225 17.55 -0.81 -41.94
CA SER A 225 17.12 -1.16 -43.30
C SER A 225 16.23 -2.41 -43.33
N LEU A 226 15.55 -2.64 -44.45
CA LEU A 226 14.73 -3.83 -44.70
C LEU A 226 15.58 -5.10 -44.71
N GLU A 227 16.79 -5.08 -45.29
CA GLU A 227 17.67 -6.25 -45.27
C GLU A 227 18.08 -6.68 -43.86
N GLN A 228 18.32 -5.71 -42.97
CA GLN A 228 18.72 -6.03 -41.59
C GLN A 228 17.56 -6.64 -40.81
N CYS A 229 16.33 -6.18 -41.04
CA CYS A 229 15.11 -6.79 -40.48
C CYS A 229 14.95 -8.25 -40.94
N THR A 230 15.14 -8.51 -42.24
CA THR A 230 15.04 -9.87 -42.79
C THR A 230 16.11 -10.80 -42.22
N GLN A 231 17.35 -10.34 -42.10
CA GLN A 231 18.43 -11.12 -41.50
C GLN A 231 18.20 -11.42 -40.01
N ASP A 232 17.71 -10.44 -39.26
CA ASP A 232 17.39 -10.63 -37.84
C ASP A 232 16.23 -11.61 -37.66
N PHE A 233 15.21 -11.54 -38.54
CA PHE A 233 14.10 -12.47 -38.56
C PHE A 233 14.54 -13.91 -38.85
N GLU A 234 15.43 -14.11 -39.84
CA GLU A 234 15.98 -15.43 -40.16
C GLU A 234 16.81 -16.00 -39.00
N LYS A 235 17.65 -15.18 -38.35
CA LYS A 235 18.42 -15.59 -37.17
C LYS A 235 17.51 -16.00 -36.01
N GLN A 236 16.47 -15.21 -35.74
CA GLN A 236 15.51 -15.53 -34.69
C GLN A 236 14.77 -16.83 -34.98
N ARG A 237 14.35 -17.03 -36.23
CA ARG A 237 13.70 -18.28 -36.65
C ARG A 237 14.60 -19.49 -36.47
N ALA A 238 15.87 -19.38 -36.85
CA ALA A 238 16.85 -20.45 -36.67
C ALA A 238 17.08 -20.80 -35.19
N GLU A 239 17.15 -19.80 -34.31
CA GLU A 239 17.29 -20.06 -32.87
C GLU A 239 16.02 -20.67 -32.26
N ILE A 240 14.84 -20.28 -32.73
CA ILE A 240 13.59 -20.93 -32.34
C ILE A 240 13.61 -22.41 -32.72
N GLU A 241 13.95 -22.74 -33.97
CA GLU A 241 14.04 -24.13 -34.43
C GLU A 241 15.07 -24.94 -33.63
N ARG A 242 16.22 -24.33 -33.31
CA ARG A 242 17.24 -24.92 -32.43
C ARG A 242 16.69 -25.25 -31.05
N LEU A 243 16.02 -24.30 -30.40
CA LEU A 243 15.44 -24.48 -29.08
C LEU A 243 14.31 -25.52 -29.08
N GLN A 244 13.49 -25.54 -30.13
CA GLN A 244 12.45 -26.56 -30.30
C GLN A 244 13.04 -27.97 -30.45
N SER A 245 14.13 -28.12 -31.19
CA SER A 245 14.83 -29.41 -31.31
C SER A 245 15.38 -29.89 -29.96
N LEU A 246 15.94 -28.99 -29.15
CA LEU A 246 16.43 -29.30 -27.80
C LEU A 246 15.29 -29.73 -26.88
N LEU A 247 14.16 -29.01 -26.90
CA LEU A 247 12.98 -29.36 -26.11
C LEU A 247 12.43 -30.74 -26.48
N THR A 248 12.40 -31.05 -27.78
CA THR A 248 11.96 -32.35 -28.30
C THR A 248 12.93 -33.47 -27.89
N GLN A 249 14.24 -33.23 -27.96
CA GLN A 249 15.28 -34.15 -27.50
C GLN A 249 15.15 -34.48 -26.01
N HIS A 250 14.74 -33.49 -25.20
CA HIS A 250 14.53 -33.65 -23.76
C HIS A 250 13.10 -34.07 -23.39
N ASN A 251 12.25 -34.41 -24.36
CA ASN A 251 10.86 -34.84 -24.18
C ASN A 251 9.98 -33.84 -23.39
N ILE A 252 10.26 -32.55 -23.57
CA ILE A 252 9.55 -31.44 -22.92
C ILE A 252 8.48 -30.92 -23.88
N SER A 253 7.21 -31.00 -23.47
CA SER A 253 6.08 -30.46 -24.25
C SER A 253 5.97 -28.95 -24.08
N TYR A 254 5.87 -28.20 -25.18
CA TYR A 254 5.56 -26.77 -25.20
C TYR A 254 4.37 -26.52 -26.14
N GLN A 255 3.39 -25.73 -25.69
CA GLN A 255 2.30 -25.26 -26.57
C GLN A 255 2.57 -23.80 -26.98
N THR A 256 2.46 -23.52 -28.28
CA THR A 256 2.42 -22.16 -28.80
C THR A 256 0.97 -21.67 -28.84
N THR A 257 0.52 -21.01 -27.78
CA THR A 257 -0.64 -20.11 -27.85
C THR A 257 -0.18 -18.75 -28.35
N THR A 258 -0.61 -18.36 -29.54
CA THR A 258 -0.40 -17.03 -30.09
C THR A 258 -1.05 -16.00 -29.15
N GLY A 259 -0.21 -15.21 -28.47
CA GLY A 259 -0.64 -14.03 -27.72
C GLY A 259 -0.61 -14.15 -26.20
N GLU A 260 0.38 -14.83 -25.59
CA GLU A 260 0.96 -14.55 -24.27
C GLU A 260 1.93 -15.68 -23.91
N THR A 261 3.21 -15.35 -23.66
CA THR A 261 4.23 -16.35 -23.32
C THR A 261 4.07 -16.76 -21.85
N ARG A 262 3.18 -17.74 -21.57
CA ARG A 262 3.18 -18.51 -20.32
C ARG A 262 3.67 -19.92 -20.61
N VAL A 263 4.76 -20.33 -19.95
CA VAL A 263 5.27 -21.70 -20.03
C VAL A 263 4.44 -22.56 -19.06
N HIS A 264 3.51 -23.34 -19.60
CA HIS A 264 2.81 -24.37 -18.83
C HIS A 264 3.60 -25.67 -18.87
N PHE A 265 4.16 -26.09 -17.74
CA PHE A 265 4.61 -27.46 -17.55
C PHE A 265 3.41 -28.30 -17.12
N THR A 266 2.91 -29.16 -18.00
CA THR A 266 1.93 -30.18 -17.62
C THR A 266 2.58 -31.55 -17.73
N ARG A 267 2.76 -32.22 -16.59
CA ARG A 267 2.97 -33.67 -16.54
C ARG A 267 1.66 -34.27 -16.04
N ALA A 268 1.09 -35.17 -16.83
CA ALA A 268 -0.13 -35.87 -16.44
C ALA A 268 0.19 -36.85 -15.31
N HIS A 269 -0.09 -36.48 -14.05
CA HIS A 269 -0.16 -37.42 -12.93
C HIS A 269 -1.29 -37.03 -11.95
N GLN A 270 -1.94 -38.08 -11.43
CA GLN A 270 -3.10 -38.06 -10.55
C GLN A 270 -2.94 -37.08 -9.38
N LYS A 271 -3.91 -36.17 -9.19
CA LYS A 271 -4.00 -35.30 -8.01
C LYS A 271 -4.19 -36.14 -6.75
N SER A 272 -3.32 -35.95 -5.76
CA SER A 272 -3.55 -36.39 -4.38
C SER A 272 -4.45 -35.38 -3.65
N PRO A 273 -5.58 -35.80 -3.05
CA PRO A 273 -6.53 -34.90 -2.38
C PRO A 273 -6.06 -34.37 -1.01
N GLN A 274 -4.92 -34.81 -0.47
CA GLN A 274 -4.50 -34.46 0.90
C GLN A 274 -3.92 -33.04 1.06
N MET A 275 -3.43 -32.39 -0.01
CA MET A 275 -2.71 -31.11 0.15
C MET A 275 -3.62 -29.88 0.19
N THR A 276 -4.84 -29.96 -0.35
CA THR A 276 -5.80 -28.83 -0.36
C THR A 276 -6.25 -28.44 1.06
N GLU A 277 -6.06 -29.32 2.05
CA GLU A 277 -6.36 -29.07 3.46
C GLU A 277 -5.19 -28.42 4.24
N CYS A 278 -3.93 -28.72 3.91
CA CYS A 278 -2.76 -28.14 4.58
C CYS A 278 -2.60 -26.64 4.29
N ILE A 279 -2.83 -26.21 3.04
CA ILE A 279 -2.70 -24.80 2.65
C ILE A 279 -3.78 -23.93 3.30
N LYS A 280 -4.99 -24.47 3.49
CA LYS A 280 -6.12 -23.77 4.12
C LYS A 280 -6.00 -23.65 5.64
N SER A 281 -5.15 -24.45 6.28
CA SER A 281 -5.08 -24.58 7.73
C SER A 281 -3.85 -23.94 8.36
N ASN A 282 -2.91 -23.37 7.59
CA ASN A 282 -1.60 -22.91 8.09
C ASN A 282 -0.78 -24.03 8.77
N LEU A 283 -1.12 -25.30 8.54
CA LEU A 283 -0.32 -26.45 8.99
C LEU A 283 0.55 -26.95 7.82
N CYS A 284 1.66 -26.27 7.59
CA CYS A 284 2.86 -26.83 6.97
C CYS A 284 4.09 -26.19 7.61
#